data_AF-A0A328BZ37-F1
#
_entry.id   AF-A0A328BZ37-F1
#
_cell.length_a   1.000
_cell.length_b   1.000
_cell.length_c   1.000
_cell.angle_alpha   90.00
_cell.angle_beta   90.00
_cell.angle_gamma   90.00
#
_symmetry.space_group_name_H-M   'P 1'
#
loop_
_entity.id
_entity.type
_entity.pdbx_description
1 polymer ?
#
loop_
_entity_poly.entity_id
_entity_poly.type
_entity_poly.pdbx_seq_one_letter_code
_entity_poly.pdbx_strand_id
1 'polypeptide(L)'
;MAEQEIDELKKEIAKLKKENEDFKNVAKSNSEKEYLFSKRENEYFIDELLSSNKLRPGSKDAALEILNYATEYDLGILQFSEGESLQQKVKDFLNSIPAIELTMQTEKIGGVAHFNKLTKERRGYGILDGEIETPEELDQRIQRCMQLHNISYKEAFQKIIGEENNE
;
A
#
# COMPACT_ATOMS: atom_id res chain seq x y z
N MET A 1 48.21 38.00 41.61
CA MET A 1 46.77 37.74 41.84
C MET A 1 45.98 37.87 40.55
N ALA A 2 45.95 39.03 39.87
CA ALA A 2 45.19 39.20 38.62
C ALA A 2 45.59 38.24 37.47
N GLU A 3 46.87 37.89 37.30
CA GLU A 3 47.29 36.94 36.27
C GLU A 3 46.82 35.50 36.50
N GLN A 4 46.71 35.07 37.76
CA GLN A 4 46.21 33.75 38.11
C GLN A 4 44.71 33.63 37.83
N GLU A 5 43.97 34.70 38.12
CA GLU A 5 42.53 34.82 37.87
C GLU A 5 42.21 34.79 36.36
N ILE A 6 43.03 35.45 35.54
CA ILE A 6 42.90 35.40 34.06
C ILE A 6 43.18 33.98 33.53
N ASP A 7 44.14 33.26 34.10
CA ASP A 7 44.50 31.92 33.66
C ASP A 7 43.46 30.86 34.07
N GLU A 8 42.82 31.05 35.23
CA GLU A 8 41.66 30.26 35.66
C GLU A 8 40.44 30.49 34.76
N LEU A 9 40.11 31.75 34.44
CA LEU A 9 39.02 32.09 33.51
C LEU A 9 39.24 31.49 32.11
N LYS A 10 40.48 31.46 31.61
CA LYS A 10 40.80 30.82 30.32
C LYS A 10 40.57 29.30 30.36
N LYS A 11 40.95 28.64 31.46
CA LYS A 11 40.69 27.20 31.65
C LYS A 11 39.20 26.91 31.73
N GLU A 12 38.44 27.76 32.40
CA GLU A 12 36.99 27.62 32.50
C GLU A 12 36.28 27.83 31.16
N ILE A 13 36.67 28.87 30.39
CA ILE A 13 36.18 29.07 29.02
C ILE A 13 36.51 27.87 28.13
N ALA A 14 37.71 27.30 28.25
CA ALA A 14 38.09 26.12 27.47
C ALA A 14 37.24 24.89 27.83
N LYS A 15 36.94 24.68 29.12
CA LYS A 15 36.02 23.62 29.57
C LYS A 15 34.61 23.84 29.04
N LEU A 16 34.05 25.04 29.20
CA LEU A 16 32.70 25.37 28.74
C LEU A 16 32.56 25.26 27.21
N LYS A 17 33.60 25.60 26.44
CA LYS A 17 33.61 25.40 24.99
C LYS A 17 33.55 23.92 24.63
N LYS A 18 34.37 23.09 25.29
CA LYS A 18 34.36 21.64 25.08
C LYS A 18 33.02 21.02 25.45
N GLU A 19 32.47 21.40 26.60
CA GLU A 19 31.16 20.92 27.06
C GLU A 19 30.03 21.31 26.10
N ASN A 20 30.04 22.55 25.57
CA ASN A 20 29.11 22.98 24.54
C ASN A 20 29.26 22.20 23.22
N GLU A 21 30.47 21.83 22.82
CA GLU A 21 30.70 20.96 21.65
C GLU A 21 30.14 19.56 21.89
N ASP A 22 30.39 18.98 23.06
CA ASP A 22 29.86 17.67 23.45
C ASP A 22 28.33 17.69 23.48
N PHE A 23 27.70 18.72 24.06
CA PHE A 23 26.24 18.88 24.03
C PHE A 23 25.68 19.00 22.61
N LYS A 24 26.33 19.76 21.72
CA LYS A 24 25.93 19.85 20.32
C LYS A 24 26.00 18.50 19.62
N ASN A 25 27.03 17.72 19.89
CA ASN A 25 27.19 16.39 19.29
C ASN A 25 26.12 15.41 19.80
N VAL A 26 25.81 15.43 21.10
CA VAL A 26 24.74 14.63 21.69
C VAL A 26 23.38 15.03 21.12
N ALA A 27 23.09 16.33 21.00
CA ALA A 27 21.84 16.84 20.44
C ALA A 27 21.65 16.38 18.99
N LYS A 28 22.70 16.45 18.16
CA LYS A 28 22.68 15.94 16.78
C LYS A 28 22.42 14.44 16.74
N SER A 29 23.13 13.66 17.54
CA SER A 29 22.96 12.20 17.58
C SER A 29 21.54 11.79 18.03
N ASN A 30 20.96 12.51 18.99
CA ASN A 30 19.59 12.26 19.43
C ASN A 30 18.57 12.61 18.34
N SER A 31 18.74 13.75 17.66
CA SER A 31 17.87 14.14 16.54
C SER A 31 17.92 13.13 15.38
N GLU A 32 19.12 12.62 15.06
CA GLU A 32 19.28 11.57 14.03
C GLU A 32 18.59 10.26 14.41
N LYS A 33 18.68 9.86 15.70
CA LYS A 33 17.99 8.66 16.20
C LYS A 33 16.48 8.81 16.15
N GLU A 34 15.97 9.96 16.54
CA GLU A 34 14.54 10.28 16.50
C GLU A 34 14.02 10.26 15.07
N TYR A 35 14.76 10.85 14.13
CA TYR A 35 14.44 10.79 12.70
C TYR A 35 14.38 9.35 12.16
N LEU A 36 15.40 8.53 12.46
CA LEU A 36 15.44 7.13 12.04
C LEU A 36 14.31 6.31 12.67
N PHE A 37 13.95 6.62 13.92
CA PHE A 37 12.84 5.99 14.61
C PHE A 37 11.50 6.32 13.91
N SER A 38 11.23 7.61 13.66
CA SER A 38 10.03 8.06 12.95
C SER A 38 9.91 7.48 11.55
N LYS A 39 11.03 7.31 10.82
CA LYS A 39 11.04 6.61 9.52
C LYS A 39 10.57 5.16 9.61
N ARG A 40 11.00 4.41 10.63
CA ARG A 40 10.51 3.04 10.82
C ARG A 40 9.03 3.01 11.18
N GLU A 41 8.57 3.93 12.03
CA GLU A 41 7.14 4.04 12.34
C GLU A 41 6.31 4.36 11.10
N ASN A 42 6.83 5.18 10.18
CA ASN A 42 6.20 5.46 8.90
C ASN A 42 6.09 4.20 8.03
N GLU A 43 7.13 3.37 7.98
CA GLU A 43 7.09 2.09 7.26
C GLU A 43 6.02 1.16 7.82
N TYR A 44 5.98 0.98 9.15
CA TYR A 44 4.94 0.18 9.81
C TYR A 44 3.54 0.70 9.53
N PHE A 45 3.35 2.02 9.61
CA PHE A 45 2.06 2.65 9.33
C PHE A 45 1.59 2.40 7.89
N ILE A 46 2.50 2.48 6.92
CA ILE A 46 2.17 2.20 5.52
C ILE A 46 1.80 0.72 5.32
N ASP A 47 2.49 -0.21 5.99
CA ASP A 47 2.15 -1.64 5.94
C ASP A 47 0.77 -1.94 6.57
N GLU A 48 0.39 -1.23 7.63
CA GLU A 48 -0.97 -1.27 8.19
C GLU A 48 -2.03 -0.75 7.20
N LEU A 49 -1.74 0.33 6.47
CA LEU A 49 -2.66 0.85 5.44
C LEU A 49 -2.82 -0.11 4.25
N LEU A 50 -1.76 -0.84 3.89
CA LEU A 50 -1.83 -1.87 2.86
C LEU A 50 -2.66 -3.07 3.32
N SER A 51 -2.44 -3.55 4.55
CA SER A 51 -3.20 -4.68 5.10
C SER A 51 -4.68 -4.36 5.31
N SER A 52 -5.02 -3.11 5.62
CA SER A 52 -6.39 -2.61 5.74
C SER A 52 -7.05 -2.24 4.39
N ASN A 53 -6.37 -2.48 3.26
CA ASN A 53 -6.81 -2.12 1.91
C ASN A 53 -7.12 -0.62 1.72
N LYS A 54 -6.60 0.27 2.58
CA LYS A 54 -6.76 1.72 2.44
C LYS A 54 -5.79 2.30 1.40
N LEU A 55 -4.65 1.65 1.21
CA LEU A 55 -3.63 2.03 0.26
C LEU A 55 -3.45 0.94 -0.80
N ARG A 56 -3.19 1.34 -2.05
CA ARG A 56 -2.83 0.40 -3.11
C ARG A 56 -1.35 0.01 -3.01
N PRO A 57 -0.97 -1.24 -3.33
CA PRO A 57 0.44 -1.65 -3.33
C PRO A 57 1.32 -0.75 -4.21
N GLY A 58 0.84 -0.33 -5.38
CA GLY A 58 1.59 0.54 -6.30
C GLY A 58 1.80 1.98 -5.80
N SER A 59 1.09 2.39 -4.74
CA SER A 59 1.27 3.71 -4.10
C SER A 59 2.10 3.65 -2.81
N LYS A 60 2.64 2.47 -2.44
CA LYS A 60 3.42 2.27 -1.22
C LYS A 60 4.60 3.25 -1.15
N ASP A 61 5.46 3.23 -2.17
CA ASP A 61 6.72 3.97 -2.16
C ASP A 61 6.47 5.49 -2.14
N ALA A 62 5.51 5.97 -2.93
CA ALA A 62 5.12 7.38 -2.95
C ALA A 62 4.53 7.84 -1.61
N ALA A 63 3.69 7.03 -0.97
CA ALA A 63 3.11 7.38 0.32
C ALA A 63 4.17 7.41 1.43
N LEU A 64 5.11 6.46 1.40
CA LEU A 64 6.24 6.42 2.33
C LEU A 64 7.17 7.63 2.14
N GLU A 65 7.45 8.00 0.89
CA GLU A 65 8.27 9.16 0.55
C GLU A 65 7.66 10.47 1.08
N ILE A 66 6.36 10.69 0.82
CA ILE A 66 5.63 11.86 1.33
C ILE A 66 5.67 11.92 2.86
N LEU A 67 5.47 10.78 3.53
CA LEU A 67 5.45 10.74 4.99
C LEU A 67 6.85 10.98 5.60
N ASN A 68 7.90 10.54 4.91
CA ASN A 68 9.28 10.83 5.28
C ASN A 68 9.62 12.31 5.06
N TYR A 69 9.17 12.93 3.97
CA TYR A 69 9.31 14.38 3.79
C TYR A 69 8.57 15.17 4.88
N ALA A 70 7.37 14.72 5.28
CA ALA A 70 6.65 15.33 6.39
C ALA A 70 7.44 15.23 7.72
N THR A 71 8.11 14.10 7.94
CA THR A 71 8.98 13.89 9.12
C THR A 71 10.20 14.80 9.09
N GLU A 72 10.85 14.96 7.93
CA GLU A 72 11.97 15.91 7.75
C GLU A 72 11.53 17.35 7.97
N TYR A 73 10.31 17.68 7.53
CA TYR A 73 9.71 18.99 7.69
C TYR A 73 9.44 19.31 9.18
N ASP A 74 8.91 18.36 9.94
CA ASP A 74 8.60 18.52 11.37
C ASP A 74 9.84 18.63 12.26
N LEU A 75 10.95 17.99 11.86
CA LEU A 75 12.26 18.17 12.50
C LEU A 75 12.93 19.50 12.11
N GLY A 76 12.36 20.20 11.13
CA GLY A 76 12.78 21.52 10.68
C GLY A 76 12.24 22.67 11.54
N ILE A 77 12.42 23.91 11.04
CA ILE A 77 12.24 25.17 11.80
C ILE A 77 10.79 25.73 11.74
N LEU A 78 9.90 25.15 10.94
CA LEU A 78 8.54 25.69 10.73
C LEU A 78 7.52 24.96 11.60
N GLN A 79 7.23 25.52 12.78
CA GLN A 79 6.10 25.11 13.60
C GLN A 79 4.80 25.55 12.94
N PHE A 80 3.90 24.60 12.66
CA PHE A 80 2.48 24.91 12.54
C PHE A 80 1.96 25.42 13.89
N SER A 81 0.75 25.99 13.92
CA SER A 81 0.07 26.42 15.16
C SER A 81 0.30 25.43 16.30
N GLU A 82 0.64 25.94 17.50
CA GLU A 82 1.11 25.18 18.68
C GLU A 82 0.64 23.72 18.74
N GLY A 83 1.56 22.79 18.43
CA GLY A 83 1.36 21.35 18.63
C GLY A 83 0.91 20.56 17.40
N GLU A 84 0.71 21.18 16.23
CA GLU A 84 0.41 20.46 15.01
C GLU A 84 1.69 20.00 14.28
N SER A 85 1.76 18.73 13.90
CA SER A 85 2.83 18.19 13.06
C SER A 85 2.30 17.80 11.67
N LEU A 86 3.08 18.08 10.63
CA LEU A 86 2.73 17.71 9.26
C LEU A 86 2.63 16.20 9.12
N GLN A 87 3.52 15.45 9.75
CA GLN A 87 3.49 14.00 9.79
C GLN A 87 2.16 13.50 10.35
N GLN A 88 1.65 14.09 11.45
CA GLN A 88 0.37 13.68 12.01
C GLN A 88 -0.78 14.00 11.06
N LYS A 89 -0.80 15.20 10.45
CA LYS A 89 -1.83 15.56 9.46
C LYS A 89 -1.84 14.62 8.25
N VAL A 90 -0.66 14.21 7.77
CA VAL A 90 -0.55 13.24 6.67
C VAL A 90 -1.05 11.87 7.10
N LYS A 91 -0.70 11.39 8.31
CA LYS A 91 -1.23 10.13 8.87
C LYS A 91 -2.75 10.18 9.00
N ASP A 92 -3.29 11.27 9.53
CA ASP A 92 -4.75 11.46 9.69
C ASP A 92 -5.46 11.48 8.34
N PHE A 93 -4.89 12.17 7.35
CA PHE A 93 -5.39 12.17 5.98
C PHE A 93 -5.41 10.75 5.39
N LEU A 94 -4.30 10.02 5.47
CA LEU A 94 -4.21 8.65 4.96
C LEU A 94 -5.18 7.70 5.68
N ASN A 95 -5.42 7.91 6.98
CA ASN A 95 -6.39 7.15 7.76
C ASN A 95 -7.84 7.47 7.39
N SER A 96 -8.13 8.70 6.97
CA SER A 96 -9.46 9.14 6.53
C SER A 96 -9.86 8.53 5.17
N ILE A 97 -8.89 8.01 4.41
CA ILE A 97 -9.16 7.33 3.14
C ILE A 97 -10.02 6.09 3.44
N PRO A 98 -11.21 5.98 2.82
CA PRO A 98 -12.04 4.79 2.98
C PRO A 98 -11.28 3.57 2.44
N ALA A 99 -11.48 2.42 3.09
CA ALA A 99 -10.93 1.18 2.58
C ALA A 99 -11.40 0.97 1.13
N ILE A 100 -10.49 0.57 0.26
CA ILE A 100 -10.80 0.28 -1.13
C ILE A 100 -11.68 -0.96 -1.12
N GLU A 101 -12.98 -0.75 -1.26
CA GLU A 101 -13.95 -1.79 -1.51
C GLU A 101 -13.70 -2.38 -2.90
N LEU A 102 -12.83 -3.40 -2.96
CA LEU A 102 -12.63 -4.23 -4.15
C LEU A 102 -13.91 -4.99 -4.56
N THR A 103 -14.98 -4.89 -3.76
CA THR A 103 -16.31 -5.45 -4.00
C THR A 103 -17.13 -4.69 -5.03
N MET A 104 -16.87 -3.39 -5.27
CA MET A 104 -17.65 -2.59 -6.23
C MET A 104 -17.33 -2.88 -7.71
N GLN A 105 -16.42 -3.83 -7.98
CA GLN A 105 -16.29 -4.45 -9.32
C GLN A 105 -16.71 -5.91 -9.37
N THR A 106 -17.15 -6.52 -8.26
CA THR A 106 -17.72 -7.87 -8.28
C THR A 106 -18.38 -8.15 -6.93
N GLU A 107 -19.69 -8.42 -6.93
CA GLU A 107 -20.40 -8.96 -5.77
C GLU A 107 -19.85 -10.32 -5.26
N LYS A 108 -18.82 -10.91 -5.88
CA LYS A 108 -18.20 -12.15 -5.43
C LYS A 108 -16.72 -12.23 -5.82
N ILE A 109 -15.84 -11.57 -5.09
CA ILE A 109 -14.45 -12.05 -4.99
C ILE A 109 -14.19 -12.34 -3.52
N GLY A 110 -14.51 -13.57 -3.13
CA GLY A 110 -13.92 -14.15 -1.94
C GLY A 110 -12.39 -14.13 -2.10
N GLY A 111 -11.70 -14.00 -0.97
CA GLY A 111 -10.24 -13.89 -0.91
C GLY A 111 -9.51 -14.98 -1.68
N VAL A 112 -8.19 -14.80 -1.78
CA VAL A 112 -7.09 -15.56 -2.42
C VAL A 112 -7.35 -17.05 -2.79
N ALA A 113 -8.27 -17.76 -2.15
CA ALA A 113 -8.82 -19.04 -2.57
C ALA A 113 -9.58 -19.04 -3.93
N HIS A 114 -10.19 -17.93 -4.37
CA HIS A 114 -10.99 -17.93 -5.62
C HIS A 114 -10.17 -17.94 -6.92
N PHE A 115 -8.96 -17.35 -6.92
CA PHE A 115 -8.09 -17.38 -8.11
C PHE A 115 -7.61 -18.79 -8.45
N ASN A 116 -7.43 -19.65 -7.44
CA ASN A 116 -7.04 -21.06 -7.61
C ASN A 116 -8.24 -21.98 -7.97
N LYS A 117 -9.49 -21.56 -7.72
CA LYS A 117 -10.69 -22.32 -8.10
C LYS A 117 -11.06 -22.11 -9.58
N LEU A 118 -11.01 -20.86 -10.05
CA LEU A 118 -11.30 -20.52 -11.46
C LEU A 118 -10.33 -21.17 -12.46
N THR A 119 -9.08 -21.43 -12.05
CA THR A 119 -8.09 -22.14 -12.87
C THR A 119 -8.27 -23.66 -12.91
N LYS A 120 -9.07 -24.24 -12.00
CA LYS A 120 -9.43 -25.66 -12.04
C LYS A 120 -10.71 -25.90 -12.86
N GLU A 121 -11.70 -25.02 -12.73
CA GLU A 121 -12.95 -25.12 -13.50
C GLU A 121 -12.72 -24.87 -15.00
N ARG A 122 -11.79 -23.98 -15.39
CA ARG A 122 -11.41 -23.79 -16.80
C ARG A 122 -10.50 -24.88 -17.37
N ARG A 123 -9.81 -25.65 -16.54
CA ARG A 123 -8.97 -26.78 -16.97
C ARG A 123 -9.73 -28.12 -17.07
N GLY A 124 -11.00 -28.13 -16.70
CA GLY A 124 -11.87 -29.31 -16.77
C GLY A 124 -12.68 -29.46 -18.05
N TYR A 125 -12.64 -28.50 -18.98
CA TYR A 125 -13.28 -28.61 -20.29
C TYR A 125 -12.24 -29.02 -21.33
N GLY A 126 -11.82 -30.27 -21.21
CA GLY A 126 -10.99 -30.94 -22.19
C GLY A 126 -11.47 -32.38 -22.22
N ILE A 127 -12.51 -32.61 -23.02
CA ILE A 127 -12.96 -33.83 -23.72
C ILE A 127 -14.47 -33.65 -23.93
N LEU A 128 -14.82 -33.05 -25.07
CA LEU A 128 -16.09 -33.25 -25.77
C LEU A 128 -15.69 -33.99 -27.04
N ASP A 129 -16.20 -35.21 -27.22
CA ASP A 129 -16.20 -36.02 -28.45
C ASP A 129 -14.95 -36.01 -29.35
N GLY A 130 -13.76 -36.10 -28.77
CA GLY A 130 -12.54 -36.36 -29.55
C GLY A 130 -12.13 -35.26 -30.54
N GLU A 131 -12.80 -34.10 -30.55
CA GLU A 131 -12.38 -32.91 -31.29
C GLU A 131 -12.17 -31.75 -30.31
N ILE A 132 -11.00 -31.12 -30.43
CA ILE A 132 -10.61 -29.98 -29.59
C ILE A 132 -11.36 -28.77 -30.14
N GLU A 133 -12.60 -28.54 -29.69
CA GLU A 133 -13.24 -27.25 -29.92
C GLU A 133 -12.44 -26.19 -29.14
N THR A 134 -11.87 -25.25 -29.88
CA THR A 134 -11.25 -24.08 -29.26
C THR A 134 -12.32 -23.27 -28.55
N PRO A 135 -12.00 -22.57 -27.44
CA PRO A 135 -12.98 -21.73 -26.74
C PRO A 135 -13.68 -20.70 -27.63
N GLU A 136 -13.06 -20.34 -28.76
CA GLU A 136 -13.59 -19.42 -29.77
C GLU A 136 -14.70 -20.05 -30.63
N GLU A 137 -14.61 -21.34 -30.97
CA GLU A 137 -15.61 -22.05 -31.78
C GLU A 137 -16.91 -22.27 -30.99
N LEU A 138 -16.78 -22.62 -29.71
CA LEU A 138 -17.91 -22.76 -28.81
C LEU A 138 -18.62 -21.40 -28.63
N ASP A 139 -17.86 -20.31 -28.47
CA ASP A 139 -18.44 -18.96 -28.37
C ASP A 139 -19.19 -18.55 -29.64
N GLN A 140 -18.65 -18.83 -30.83
CA GLN A 140 -19.33 -18.58 -32.11
C GLN A 140 -20.63 -19.38 -32.25
N ARG A 141 -20.67 -20.61 -31.73
CA ARG A 141 -21.86 -21.47 -31.74
C ARG A 141 -22.94 -20.91 -30.81
N ILE A 142 -22.56 -20.45 -29.61
CA ILE A 142 -23.48 -19.76 -28.68
C ILE A 142 -24.05 -18.50 -29.32
N GLN A 143 -23.21 -17.67 -29.94
CA GLN A 143 -23.67 -16.44 -30.60
C GLN A 143 -24.65 -16.72 -31.74
N ARG A 144 -24.41 -17.76 -32.55
CA ARG A 144 -25.37 -18.21 -33.58
C ARG A 144 -26.70 -18.67 -32.97
N CYS A 145 -26.67 -19.46 -31.89
CA CYS A 145 -27.88 -19.90 -31.20
C CYS A 145 -28.66 -18.73 -30.58
N MET A 146 -27.98 -17.71 -30.05
CA MET A 146 -28.62 -16.49 -29.57
C MET A 146 -29.34 -15.76 -30.70
N GLN A 147 -28.70 -15.60 -31.86
CA GLN A 147 -29.30 -14.88 -33.00
C GLN A 147 -30.49 -15.64 -33.61
N LEU A 148 -30.40 -16.97 -33.71
CA LEU A 148 -31.46 -17.81 -34.28
C LEU A 148 -32.70 -17.90 -33.39
N HIS A 149 -32.50 -17.98 -32.07
CA HIS A 149 -33.58 -18.17 -31.11
C HIS A 149 -33.98 -16.90 -30.35
N ASN A 150 -33.26 -15.81 -30.55
CA ASN A 150 -33.46 -14.51 -29.88
C ASN A 150 -33.49 -14.65 -28.34
N ILE A 151 -32.60 -15.50 -27.81
CA ILE A 151 -32.46 -15.85 -26.39
C ILE A 151 -31.18 -15.27 -25.80
N SER A 152 -31.11 -15.21 -24.47
CA SER A 152 -29.93 -14.70 -23.77
C SER A 152 -28.73 -15.67 -23.90
N TYR A 153 -27.51 -15.14 -23.73
CA TYR A 153 -26.28 -15.93 -23.83
C TYR A 153 -26.26 -17.14 -22.89
N LYS A 154 -26.78 -16.95 -21.67
CA LYS A 154 -26.86 -18.01 -20.67
C LYS A 154 -27.82 -19.13 -21.08
N GLU A 155 -28.94 -18.79 -21.69
CA GLU A 155 -29.93 -19.76 -22.20
C GLU A 155 -29.41 -20.47 -23.44
N ALA A 156 -28.74 -19.75 -24.36
CA ALA A 156 -28.11 -20.35 -25.53
C ALA A 156 -27.01 -21.35 -25.15
N PHE A 157 -26.17 -21.00 -24.17
CA PHE A 157 -25.14 -21.88 -23.63
C PHE A 157 -25.74 -23.15 -23.00
N GLN A 158 -26.78 -23.00 -22.19
CA GLN A 158 -27.47 -24.14 -21.58
C GLN A 158 -28.19 -25.01 -22.61
N LYS A 159 -28.66 -24.43 -23.71
CA LYS A 159 -29.30 -25.17 -24.80
C LYS A 159 -28.29 -25.99 -25.59
N ILE A 160 -27.13 -25.42 -25.93
CA ILE A 160 -26.06 -26.16 -26.62
C ILE A 160 -25.54 -27.31 -25.77
N ILE A 161 -25.28 -27.06 -24.48
CA ILE A 161 -24.79 -28.10 -23.55
C ILE A 161 -25.90 -29.08 -23.15
N GLY A 162 -27.15 -28.62 -23.08
CA GLY A 162 -28.30 -29.43 -22.70
C GLY A 162 -28.85 -30.31 -23.82
N GLU A 163 -28.69 -29.89 -25.08
CA GLU A 163 -29.03 -30.70 -26.26
C GLU A 163 -28.09 -31.92 -26.40
N GLU A 164 -26.82 -31.79 -26.03
CA GLU A 164 -25.83 -32.89 -26.08
C GLU A 164 -25.94 -33.90 -24.93
N ASN A 165 -26.80 -33.65 -23.93
CA ASN A 165 -27.06 -34.61 -22.83
C ASN A 165 -28.33 -35.48 -23.04
N ASN A 166 -29.03 -35.31 -24.16
CA ASN A 166 -30.26 -36.05 -24.51
C ASN A 166 -30.15 -36.84 -25.83
N GLU A 167 -28.94 -37.09 -26.33
CA GLU A 167 -28.63 -38.16 -27.30
C GLU A 167 -27.81 -39.26 -26.62
#